data_AF-A0A7J4LD26-F1
#
_entry.id   AF-A0A7J4LD26-F1
#
_cell.length_a   1.000
_cell.length_b   1.000
_cell.length_c   1.000
_cell.angle_alpha   90.00
_cell.angle_beta   90.00
_cell.angle_gamma   90.00
#
_symmetry.space_group_name_H-M   'P 1'
#
loop_
_entity.id
_entity.type
_entity.pdbx_description
1 polymer ?
#
loop_
_entity_poly.entity_id
_entity_poly.type
_entity_poly.pdbx_seq_one_letter_code
_entity_poly.pdbx_strand_id
1 'polypeptide(L)'
;MNEDEKITKISDMLIKGGKMLSTHCSSCGSPLFKINNETVCPVCETRFIDEKDIKVDKERKKENLYDRSIIKDNEKKISKTVLSKDDGTFNEDLRKNIEKKVSTKILDIFGEIETEKDFTKIQMGLNCIKELIDIIKLLKNV
;
A
#
# COMPACT_ATOMS: atom_id res chain seq x y z
N MET A 1 -1.44 -14.87 -16.70
CA MET A 1 -0.41 -15.54 -15.89
C MET A 1 -0.63 -17.03 -16.03
N ASN A 2 0.39 -17.73 -16.51
CA ASN A 2 0.33 -19.16 -16.82
C ASN A 2 0.54 -20.00 -15.55
N GLU A 3 0.18 -21.29 -15.58
CA GLU A 3 0.31 -22.16 -14.39
C GLU A 3 1.77 -22.32 -13.95
N ASP A 4 2.69 -22.46 -14.91
CA ASP A 4 4.13 -22.58 -14.63
C ASP A 4 4.70 -21.36 -13.90
N GLU A 5 4.23 -20.16 -14.27
CA GLU A 5 4.64 -18.91 -13.61
C GLU A 5 4.15 -18.87 -12.16
N LYS A 6 2.95 -19.39 -11.88
CA LYS A 6 2.41 -19.47 -10.51
C LYS A 6 3.21 -20.46 -9.67
N ILE A 7 3.52 -21.63 -10.23
CA ILE A 7 4.33 -22.65 -9.55
C ILE A 7 5.72 -22.11 -9.23
N THR A 8 6.32 -21.35 -10.13
CA THR A 8 7.62 -20.71 -9.91
C THR A 8 7.57 -19.74 -8.73
N LYS A 9 6.58 -18.84 -8.67
CA LYS A 9 6.43 -17.90 -7.55
C LYS A 9 6.17 -18.59 -6.20
N ILE A 10 5.42 -19.69 -6.21
CA ILE A 10 5.17 -20.51 -5.01
C ILE A 10 6.47 -21.17 -4.53
N SER A 11 7.25 -21.71 -5.46
CA SER A 11 8.54 -22.34 -5.17
C SER A 11 9.54 -21.34 -4.60
N ASP A 12 9.60 -20.12 -5.16
CA ASP A 12 10.45 -19.05 -4.64
C ASP A 12 10.12 -18.67 -3.20
N MET A 13 8.83 -18.68 -2.82
CA MET A 13 8.45 -18.42 -1.42
C MET A 13 8.90 -19.52 -0.47
N LEU A 14 8.87 -20.78 -0.90
CA LEU A 14 9.39 -21.89 -0.09
C LEU A 14 10.91 -21.79 0.08
N ILE A 15 11.64 -21.45 -0.99
CA ILE A 15 13.10 -21.25 -0.94
C ILE A 15 13.47 -20.12 0.03
N LYS A 16 12.67 -19.04 0.09
CA LYS A 16 12.85 -17.93 1.03
C LYS A 16 12.47 -18.28 2.48
N GLY A 17 12.02 -19.50 2.76
CA GLY A 17 11.62 -19.95 4.10
C GLY A 17 10.20 -19.53 4.48
N GLY A 18 9.36 -19.16 3.52
CA GLY A 18 7.95 -18.85 3.76
C GLY A 18 7.17 -20.09 4.18
N LYS A 19 6.41 -19.99 5.28
CA LYS A 19 5.52 -21.06 5.74
C LYS A 19 4.17 -20.98 5.04
N MET A 20 3.82 -21.98 4.25
CA MET A 20 2.49 -22.09 3.66
C MET A 20 1.41 -22.21 4.75
N LEU A 21 0.35 -21.43 4.63
CA LEU A 21 -0.83 -21.44 5.51
C LEU A 21 -1.94 -22.28 4.89
N SER A 22 -2.89 -22.73 5.70
CA SER A 22 -4.10 -23.41 5.22
C SER A 22 -5.10 -22.45 4.55
N THR A 23 -4.87 -21.14 4.66
CA THR A 23 -5.68 -20.09 4.04
C THR A 23 -5.22 -19.83 2.61
N HIS A 24 -6.18 -19.58 1.72
CA HIS A 24 -5.95 -19.31 0.31
C HIS A 24 -6.33 -17.86 -0.02
N CYS A 25 -5.68 -17.29 -1.03
CA CYS A 25 -6.01 -15.95 -1.51
C CYS A 25 -7.37 -15.95 -2.19
N SER A 26 -8.28 -15.07 -1.73
CA SER A 26 -9.63 -14.94 -2.31
C SER A 26 -9.65 -14.43 -3.75
N SER A 27 -8.55 -13.84 -4.23
CA SER A 27 -8.43 -13.30 -5.59
C SER A 27 -7.94 -14.36 -6.60
N CYS A 28 -6.86 -15.09 -6.28
CA CYS A 28 -6.24 -16.02 -7.22
C CYS A 28 -6.32 -17.50 -6.84
N GLY A 29 -6.81 -17.84 -5.64
CA GLY A 29 -6.90 -19.21 -5.13
C GLY A 29 -5.57 -19.83 -4.69
N SER A 30 -4.43 -19.14 -4.81
CA SER A 30 -3.14 -19.64 -4.34
C SER A 30 -3.09 -19.70 -2.81
N PRO A 31 -2.41 -20.69 -2.20
CA PRO A 31 -2.17 -20.70 -0.76
C PRO A 31 -1.38 -19.47 -0.32
N LEU A 32 -1.69 -18.95 0.87
CA LEU A 32 -0.98 -17.84 1.51
C LEU A 32 0.27 -18.35 2.25
N PHE A 33 1.24 -17.48 2.43
CA PHE A 33 2.52 -17.79 3.09
C PHE A 33 2.77 -16.82 4.24
N LYS A 34 3.45 -17.26 5.30
CA LYS A 34 3.91 -16.38 6.39
C LYS A 34 5.43 -16.32 6.40
N ILE A 35 6.00 -15.11 6.36
CA ILE A 35 7.44 -14.85 6.41
C ILE A 35 7.71 -13.64 7.29
N ASN A 36 8.59 -13.77 8.30
CA ASN A 36 8.98 -12.67 9.19
C ASN A 36 7.80 -11.81 9.71
N ASN A 37 6.69 -12.46 10.06
CA ASN A 37 5.43 -11.88 10.57
C ASN A 37 4.50 -11.21 9.52
N GLU A 38 4.85 -11.28 8.25
CA GLU A 38 3.98 -10.87 7.14
C GLU A 38 3.34 -12.09 6.49
N THR A 39 2.03 -12.03 6.27
CA THR A 39 1.31 -13.02 5.46
C THR A 39 1.25 -12.53 4.01
N VAL A 40 1.78 -13.29 3.06
CA VAL A 40 1.97 -12.90 1.65
C VAL A 40 1.32 -13.92 0.71
N CYS A 41 0.66 -13.44 -0.34
CA CYS A 41 0.28 -14.27 -1.48
C CYS A 41 1.41 -14.29 -2.52
N PRO A 42 1.96 -15.45 -2.93
CA PRO A 42 3.07 -15.51 -3.89
C PRO A 42 2.64 -15.08 -5.30
N VAL A 43 1.36 -15.22 -5.65
CA VAL A 43 0.86 -14.92 -6.99
C VAL A 43 0.42 -13.46 -7.12
N CYS A 44 -0.34 -12.96 -6.14
CA CYS A 44 -0.85 -11.58 -6.12
C CYS A 44 0.12 -10.58 -5.46
N GLU A 45 1.18 -11.06 -4.81
CA GLU A 45 2.16 -10.26 -4.06
C GLU A 45 1.56 -9.37 -2.96
N THR A 46 0.30 -9.65 -2.58
CA THR A 46 -0.42 -8.95 -1.52
C THR A 46 0.15 -9.38 -0.17
N ARG A 47 0.49 -8.40 0.67
CA ARG A 47 1.00 -8.62 2.03
C ARG A 47 0.01 -8.12 3.07
N PHE A 48 -0.13 -8.89 4.14
CA PHE A 48 -0.96 -8.59 5.29
C PHE A 48 -0.07 -8.64 6.54
N ILE A 49 -0.08 -7.58 7.33
CA ILE A 49 0.60 -7.54 8.62
C ILE A 49 -0.46 -7.84 9.68
N ASP A 50 -0.32 -8.98 10.35
CA ASP A 50 -1.22 -9.31 11.46
C ASP A 50 -0.80 -8.51 12.69
N GLU A 51 -1.64 -7.57 13.14
CA GLU A 51 -1.35 -6.68 14.29
C GLU A 51 -1.02 -7.42 15.60
N LYS A 52 -1.39 -8.70 15.69
CA LYS A 52 -1.14 -9.56 16.86
C LYS A 52 0.34 -9.94 17.03
N ASP A 53 1.15 -9.81 15.99
CA ASP A 53 2.56 -10.26 15.99
C ASP A 53 3.58 -9.12 16.14
N ILE A 54 3.14 -7.88 16.41
CA ILE A 54 4.00 -6.67 16.52
C ILE A 54 4.77 -6.61 17.87
N LYS A 55 4.54 -7.53 18.81
CA LYS A 55 5.15 -7.50 20.15
C LYS A 55 6.47 -8.28 20.30
N VAL A 56 7.04 -8.80 19.21
CA VAL A 56 8.28 -9.59 19.27
C VAL A 56 9.24 -9.04 18.20
N ASP A 57 10.51 -8.89 18.56
CA ASP A 57 11.64 -8.50 17.69
C ASP A 57 11.99 -7.01 17.55
N LYS A 58 12.11 -6.32 18.69
CA LYS A 58 13.17 -5.30 18.84
C LYS A 58 14.50 -6.03 19.06
N GLU A 59 15.16 -6.49 18.00
CA GLU A 59 16.61 -6.73 17.89
C GLU A 59 16.94 -7.68 16.72
N ARG A 60 16.95 -7.16 15.49
CA ARG A 60 17.87 -7.59 14.42
C ARG A 60 17.86 -6.58 13.29
N LYS A 61 18.82 -5.66 13.36
CA LYS A 61 19.13 -4.66 12.34
C LYS A 61 19.80 -5.33 11.12
N LYS A 62 19.50 -4.75 9.94
CA LYS A 62 20.26 -4.72 8.68
C LYS A 62 20.23 -5.97 7.80
N GLU A 63 19.49 -5.90 6.68
CA GLU A 63 20.06 -5.75 5.32
C GLU A 63 18.96 -5.63 4.25
N ASN A 64 19.10 -4.61 3.37
CA ASN A 64 18.52 -4.42 2.02
C ASN A 64 16.98 -4.35 1.92
N LEU A 65 16.32 -3.19 1.72
CA LEU A 65 16.40 -2.16 0.67
C LEU A 65 16.22 -2.72 -0.76
N TYR A 66 15.22 -2.16 -1.47
CA TYR A 66 14.63 -2.51 -2.79
C TYR A 66 13.62 -3.68 -2.74
N ASP A 67 12.34 -3.57 -3.11
CA ASP A 67 11.78 -2.80 -4.22
C ASP A 67 10.32 -2.39 -3.95
N ARG A 68 9.94 -1.39 -4.72
CA ARG A 68 8.79 -0.50 -4.74
C ARG A 68 7.53 -1.21 -5.25
N SER A 69 6.40 -0.58 -4.94
CA SER A 69 5.17 -0.47 -5.75
C SER A 69 3.99 -1.44 -5.53
N ILE A 70 2.93 -0.96 -4.85
CA ILE A 70 1.63 -0.51 -5.41
C ILE A 70 0.75 -1.70 -5.79
N ILE A 71 -0.12 -2.21 -4.90
CA ILE A 71 -1.49 -1.70 -4.65
C ILE A 71 -2.19 -1.19 -5.92
N LYS A 72 -2.75 -2.13 -6.69
CA LYS A 72 -4.02 -2.00 -7.42
C LYS A 72 -4.60 -3.44 -7.35
N ASP A 73 -5.76 -3.73 -6.78
CA ASP A 73 -7.07 -3.14 -7.01
C ASP A 73 -7.95 -3.34 -5.77
N ASN A 74 -8.59 -2.27 -5.31
CA ASN A 74 -9.68 -2.35 -4.34
C ASN A 74 -10.90 -1.63 -4.94
N GLU A 75 -11.36 -2.12 -6.08
CA GLU A 75 -12.74 -1.95 -6.45
C GLU A 75 -13.58 -2.99 -5.70
N LYS A 76 -14.62 -2.49 -5.02
CA LYS A 76 -15.76 -3.21 -4.42
C LYS A 76 -15.55 -3.77 -3.01
N LYS A 77 -15.82 -2.92 -2.01
CA LYS A 77 -16.86 -3.14 -0.97
C LYS A 77 -17.01 -1.94 -0.02
N ILE A 78 -17.53 -0.83 -0.53
CA ILE A 78 -18.44 0.01 0.24
C ILE A 78 -19.71 0.10 -0.61
N SER A 79 -20.58 -0.90 -0.43
CA SER A 79 -21.94 -0.84 -0.95
C SER A 79 -22.86 -0.88 0.26
N LYS A 80 -23.82 0.05 0.24
CA LYS A 80 -25.02 0.17 1.09
C LYS A 80 -24.90 1.11 2.28
N THR A 81 -24.87 2.40 1.96
CA THR A 81 -25.92 3.26 2.53
C THR A 81 -26.49 4.16 1.43
N VAL A 82 -27.76 3.92 1.16
CA VAL A 82 -28.77 4.81 0.56
C VAL A 82 -28.77 5.02 -0.96
N LEU A 83 -30.00 4.84 -1.45
CA LEU A 83 -30.51 4.87 -2.79
C LEU A 83 -30.43 6.27 -3.44
N SER A 84 -30.37 6.25 -4.77
CA SER A 84 -31.13 7.07 -5.72
C SER A 84 -31.09 8.61 -5.63
N LYS A 85 -30.70 9.18 -6.78
CA LYS A 85 -31.09 10.47 -7.39
C LYS A 85 -30.52 11.76 -6.79
N ASP A 86 -29.87 12.50 -7.70
CA ASP A 86 -29.65 13.96 -7.75
C ASP A 86 -29.05 14.65 -6.51
N ASP A 87 -27.81 15.17 -6.64
CA ASP A 87 -27.41 16.52 -6.20
C ASP A 87 -25.88 16.70 -6.29
N GLY A 88 -25.43 17.63 -7.15
CA GLY A 88 -24.01 17.91 -7.46
C GLY A 88 -23.18 18.50 -6.31
N THR A 89 -23.72 18.61 -5.10
CA THR A 89 -23.09 19.27 -3.94
C THR A 89 -22.21 18.33 -3.10
N PHE A 90 -22.55 17.04 -3.01
CA PHE A 90 -21.82 16.09 -2.15
C PHE A 90 -20.38 15.82 -2.60
N ASN A 91 -20.13 15.90 -3.91
CA ASN A 91 -18.80 15.69 -4.48
C ASN A 91 -17.86 16.87 -4.23
N GLU A 92 -18.38 18.09 -4.08
CA GLU A 92 -17.55 19.28 -3.90
C GLU A 92 -16.96 19.35 -2.49
N ASP A 93 -17.73 18.99 -1.47
CA ASP A 93 -17.25 18.93 -0.08
C ASP A 93 -16.23 17.81 0.13
N LEU A 94 -16.39 16.68 -0.56
CA LEU A 94 -15.41 15.61 -0.54
C LEU A 94 -14.09 16.05 -1.19
N ARG A 95 -14.14 16.72 -2.34
CA ARG A 95 -12.97 17.28 -3.03
C ARG A 95 -12.24 18.29 -2.14
N LYS A 96 -12.96 19.25 -1.55
CA LYS A 96 -12.39 20.24 -0.61
C LYS A 96 -11.73 19.59 0.59
N ASN A 97 -12.34 18.53 1.14
CA ASN A 97 -11.76 17.77 2.25
C ASN A 97 -10.48 17.01 1.87
N ILE A 98 -10.44 16.45 0.65
CA ILE A 98 -9.24 15.78 0.13
C ILE A 98 -8.13 16.80 -0.10
N GLU A 99 -8.42 17.91 -0.78
CA GLU A 99 -7.46 18.99 -1.01
C GLU A 99 -6.88 19.50 0.32
N LYS A 100 -7.74 19.78 1.30
CA LYS A 100 -7.30 20.24 2.63
C LYS A 100 -6.35 19.25 3.30
N LYS A 101 -6.70 17.95 3.32
CA LYS A 101 -5.86 16.91 3.92
C LYS A 101 -4.52 16.74 3.20
N VAL A 102 -4.53 16.78 1.87
CA VAL A 102 -3.31 16.67 1.06
C VAL A 102 -2.42 17.89 1.30
N SER A 103 -2.97 19.10 1.32
CA SER A 103 -2.22 20.33 1.61
C SER A 103 -1.58 20.30 3.01
N THR A 104 -2.30 19.86 4.04
CA THR A 104 -1.73 19.69 5.39
C THR A 104 -0.57 18.70 5.36
N LYS A 105 -0.73 17.55 4.71
CA LYS A 105 0.32 16.53 4.69
C LYS A 105 1.57 16.96 3.92
N ILE A 106 1.40 17.74 2.85
CA ILE A 106 2.52 18.35 2.11
C ILE A 106 3.32 19.26 3.06
N LEU A 107 2.66 20.11 3.84
CA LEU A 107 3.34 20.99 4.81
C LEU A 107 4.10 20.20 5.88
N ASP A 108 3.52 19.12 6.40
CA ASP A 108 4.20 18.25 7.38
C ASP A 108 5.49 17.66 6.78
N ILE A 109 5.42 17.13 5.56
CA ILE A 109 6.59 16.54 4.88
C ILE A 109 7.65 17.62 4.60
N PHE A 110 7.24 18.83 4.19
CA PHE A 110 8.19 19.93 4.01
C PHE A 110 8.89 20.29 5.32
N GLY A 111 8.18 20.36 6.44
CA GLY A 111 8.78 20.62 7.76
C GLY A 111 9.76 19.52 8.19
N GLU A 112 9.44 18.25 7.89
CA GLU A 112 10.36 17.13 8.12
C GLU A 112 11.62 17.23 7.25
N ILE A 113 11.51 17.67 5.99
CA ILE A 113 12.64 17.84 5.07
C ILE A 113 13.55 19.01 5.45
N GLU A 114 13.01 20.13 5.93
CA GLU A 114 13.79 21.34 6.24
C GLU A 114 14.92 21.13 7.26
N THR A 115 14.71 20.21 8.20
CA THR A 115 15.69 19.90 9.26
C THR A 115 16.51 18.65 8.96
N GLU A 116 16.14 17.90 7.92
CA GLU A 116 16.78 16.64 7.56
C GLU A 116 18.05 16.90 6.74
N LYS A 117 19.10 16.12 7.02
CA LYS A 117 20.40 16.21 6.34
C LYS A 117 20.70 14.99 5.50
N ASP A 118 19.94 13.92 5.69
CA ASP A 118 20.03 12.71 4.87
C ASP A 118 19.40 12.96 3.50
N PHE A 119 20.26 13.05 2.48
CA PHE A 119 19.85 13.26 1.09
C PHE A 119 18.85 12.23 0.57
N THR A 120 18.92 10.98 1.04
CA THR A 120 18.00 9.90 0.63
C THR A 120 16.59 10.18 1.16
N LYS A 121 16.48 10.59 2.42
CA LYS A 121 15.19 10.92 3.02
C LYS A 121 14.60 12.20 2.43
N ILE A 122 15.43 13.20 2.15
CA ILE A 122 15.04 14.41 1.42
C ILE A 122 14.46 14.01 0.06
N GLN A 123 15.15 13.16 -0.70
CA GLN A 123 14.69 12.68 -2.01
C GLN A 123 13.38 11.88 -1.91
N MET A 124 13.23 11.04 -0.89
CA MET A 124 11.98 10.32 -0.63
C MET A 124 10.83 11.29 -0.33
N GLY A 125 11.05 12.28 0.55
CA GLY A 125 10.05 13.28 0.88
C GLY A 125 9.63 14.13 -0.33
N LEU A 126 10.59 14.56 -1.16
CA LEU A 126 10.31 15.29 -2.40
C LEU A 126 9.50 14.45 -3.41
N ASN A 127 9.79 13.15 -3.51
CA ASN A 127 9.01 12.24 -4.35
C ASN A 127 7.57 12.07 -3.83
N CYS A 128 7.39 11.93 -2.51
CA CYS A 128 6.06 11.89 -1.90
C CYS A 128 5.28 13.19 -2.18
N ILE A 129 5.92 14.35 -2.07
CA ILE A 129 5.30 15.64 -2.40
C ILE A 129 4.88 15.68 -3.87
N LYS A 130 5.71 15.18 -4.79
CA LYS A 130 5.38 15.10 -6.22
C LYS A 130 4.12 14.27 -6.47
N GLU A 131 4.02 13.08 -5.86
CA GLU A 131 2.84 12.22 -5.96
C GLU A 131 1.59 12.90 -5.39
N LEU A 132 1.69 13.60 -4.27
CA LEU A 132 0.58 14.34 -3.66
C LEU A 132 0.09 15.50 -4.54
N ILE A 133 1.00 16.22 -5.20
CA ILE A 133 0.65 17.29 -6.15
C ILE A 133 -0.06 16.73 -7.37
N ASP A 134 0.36 15.56 -7.87
CA ASP A 134 -0.28 14.93 -9.02
C ASP A 134 -1.71 14.48 -8.70
N ILE A 135 -1.98 14.04 -7.47
CA ILE A 135 -3.35 13.78 -6.98
C ILE A 135 -4.20 15.06 -7.05
N ILE A 136 -3.68 16.22 -6.60
CA ILE A 136 -4.41 17.50 -6.65
C ILE A 136 -4.70 17.90 -8.11
N LYS A 137 -3.74 17.72 -9.03
CA LYS A 137 -3.97 18.02 -10.46
C LYS A 137 -5.07 17.16 -11.06
N LEU A 138 -5.11 15.87 -10.73
CA LEU A 138 -6.17 14.97 -11.19
C LEU A 138 -7.55 15.39 -10.68
N LEU A 139 -7.64 15.91 -9.45
CA LEU A 139 -8.90 16.41 -8.88
C LEU A 139 -9.40 17.70 -9.53
N LYS A 140 -8.49 18.54 -10.08
CA LYS A 140 -8.85 19.79 -10.79
C LYS A 140 -9.23 19.58 -12.26
N ASN A 141 -8.82 18.47 -12.87
CA ASN A 141 -9.07 18.17 -14.28
C ASN A 141 -10.34 17.32 -14.52
N VAL A 142 -11.11 17.01 -13.48
CA VAL A 142 -12.37 16.25 -13.51
C VAL A 142 -13.52 17.14 -13.12
#